data_AF-A0A923NQN5-F1
#
_entry.id   AF-A0A923NQN5-F1
#
_cell.length_a   1.000
_cell.length_b   1.000
_cell.length_c   1.000
_cell.angle_alpha   90.00
_cell.angle_beta   90.00
_cell.angle_gamma   90.00
#
_symmetry.space_group_name_H-M   'P 1'
#
loop_
_entity.id
_entity.type
_entity.pdbx_description
1 polymer ?
#
loop_
_entity_poly.entity_id
_entity_poly.type
_entity_poly.pdbx_seq_one_letter_code
_entity_poly.pdbx_strand_id
1 'polypeptide(L)' 'MGFPEEIKRIRQRSFLTQEDFAKELNVAFSTVNRWEGGKAKPNLSAMKKIKGFCLSHNIEYASIEEAWLNFKAEGKN' A
#
# COMPACT_ATOMS: atom_id res chain seq x y z
N MET A 1 -7.50 -10.14 6.11
CA MET A 1 -6.59 -9.96 4.97
C MET A 1 -5.31 -9.31 5.48
N GLY A 2 -4.15 -9.60 4.87
CA GLY A 2 -2.90 -8.95 5.23
C GLY A 2 -2.76 -7.59 4.55
N PHE A 3 -1.78 -6.81 5.00
CA PHE A 3 -1.43 -5.56 4.34
C PHE A 3 -1.15 -5.72 2.82
N PRO A 4 -0.42 -6.75 2.36
CA PRO A 4 -0.14 -6.94 0.92
C PRO A 4 -1.38 -7.08 0.05
N GLU A 5 -2.39 -7.80 0.54
CA GLU A 5 -3.66 -7.99 -0.15
C GLU A 5 -4.48 -6.69 -0.18
N GLU A 6 -4.53 -5.95 0.93
CA GLU A 6 -5.28 -4.69 1.00
C GLU A 6 -4.70 -3.62 0.09
N ILE A 7 -3.37 -3.42 0.10
CA ILE A 7 -2.75 -2.42 -0.80
C ILE A 7 -2.94 -2.77 -2.27
N LYS A 8 -2.86 -4.06 -2.62
CA LYS A 8 -3.16 -4.55 -3.98
C LYS A 8 -4.61 -4.32 -4.35
N ARG A 9 -5.54 -4.54 -3.42
CA ARG A 9 -6.99 -4.34 -3.63
C ARG A 9 -7.30 -2.87 -3.89
N ILE A 10 -6.72 -1.95 -3.12
CA ILE A 10 -6.87 -0.51 -3.34
C ILE A 10 -6.44 -0.14 -4.75
N ARG A 11 -5.23 -0.55 -5.15
CA ARG A 11 -4.70 -0.30 -6.50
C ARG A 11 -5.62 -0.83 -7.60
N GLN A 12 -6.06 -2.09 -7.48
CA GLN A 12 -6.89 -2.73 -8.50
C GLN A 12 -8.29 -2.08 -8.59
N ARG A 13 -8.87 -1.66 -7.47
CA ARG A 13 -10.15 -0.91 -7.46
C ARG A 13 -10.03 0.48 -8.07
N SER A 14 -8.82 1.06 -8.06
CA SER A 14 -8.50 2.30 -8.77
C SER A 14 -8.14 2.09 -10.24
N PHE A 15 -8.18 0.86 -10.77
CA PHE A 15 -7.81 0.52 -12.15
C PHE A 15 -6.37 0.89 -12.53
N LEU A 16 -5.44 0.85 -11.57
CA LEU A 16 -4.04 1.23 -11.79
C LEU A 16 -3.12 0.01 -11.95
N THR A 17 -2.12 0.14 -12.81
CA THR A 17 -0.96 -0.76 -12.80
C THR A 17 -0.11 -0.49 -11.55
N GLN A 18 0.79 -1.41 -11.19
CA GLN A 18 1.74 -1.17 -10.09
C GLN A 18 2.62 0.06 -10.37
N GLU A 19 2.97 0.31 -11.64
CA GLU A 19 3.75 1.48 -12.04
C GLU A 19 2.96 2.78 -11.87
N ASP A 20 1.70 2.81 -12.32
CA ASP A 20 0.87 4.03 -12.20
C ASP A 20 0.56 4.34 -10.74
N PHE A 21 0.29 3.30 -9.93
CA PHE A 21 0.10 3.50 -8.51
C PHE A 21 1.37 3.99 -7.80
N ALA A 22 2.54 3.53 -8.21
CA ALA A 22 3.81 4.04 -7.70
C ALA A 22 4.01 5.53 -8.05
N LYS A 23 3.62 5.96 -9.26
CA LYS A 23 3.63 7.37 -9.68
C LYS A 23 2.69 8.21 -8.82
N GLU A 24 1.44 7.77 -8.63
CA GLU A 24 0.44 8.43 -7.77
C GLU A 24 0.95 8.61 -6.33
N LEU A 25 1.63 7.59 -5.79
CA LEU A 25 2.23 7.62 -4.46
C LEU A 25 3.62 8.27 -4.43
N ASN A 26 4.15 8.74 -5.55
CA ASN A 26 5.51 9.27 -5.68
C ASN A 26 6.56 8.36 -4.99
N VAL A 27 6.58 7.09 -5.37
CA VAL A 27 7.56 6.07 -4.94
C VAL A 27 8.03 5.26 -6.15
N ALA A 28 9.11 4.50 -6.01
CA ALA A 28 9.55 3.59 -7.07
C ALA A 28 8.57 2.40 -7.24
N PHE A 29 8.42 1.90 -8.46
CA PHE A 29 7.67 0.67 -8.76
C PHE A 29 8.08 -0.51 -7.86
N SER A 30 9.39 -0.69 -7.66
CA SER A 30 9.94 -1.76 -6.83
C SER A 30 9.45 -1.71 -5.38
N THR A 31 9.13 -0.51 -4.88
CA THR A 31 8.55 -0.30 -3.55
C THR A 31 7.13 -0.88 -3.48
N VAL A 32 6.26 -0.55 -4.44
CA VAL A 32 4.89 -1.09 -4.53
C VAL A 32 4.92 -2.60 -4.72
N ASN A 33 5.78 -3.11 -5.62
CA ASN A 33 5.94 -4.55 -5.84
C ASN A 33 6.33 -5.29 -4.55
N ARG A 34 7.22 -4.73 -3.74
CA ARG A 34 7.60 -5.34 -2.44
C ARG A 34 6.47 -5.28 -1.41
N TRP A 35 5.66 -4.22 -1.41
CA TRP A 35 4.49 -4.12 -0.52
C TRP A 35 3.43 -5.16 -0.87
N GLU A 36 3.03 -5.24 -2.15
CA GLU A 36 2.04 -6.20 -2.64
C GLU A 36 2.53 -7.66 -2.56
N GLY A 37 3.85 -7.85 -2.55
CA GLY A 37 4.48 -9.16 -2.35
C GLY A 37 4.80 -9.50 -0.90
N GLY A 38 4.44 -8.67 0.09
CA GLY A 38 4.72 -8.94 1.51
C GLY A 38 6.19 -8.84 1.95
N LYS A 39 7.09 -8.39 1.06
CA LYS A 39 8.54 -8.30 1.28
C LYS A 39 8.99 -7.02 1.98
N ALA A 40 8.06 -6.09 2.22
CA ALA A 40 8.35 -4.82 2.90
C ALA A 40 7.10 -4.25 3.54
N LYS A 41 7.28 -3.60 4.69
CA LYS A 41 6.26 -2.77 5.35
C LYS A 41 6.50 -1.29 4.98
N PRO A 42 5.50 -0.54 4.51
CA PRO A 42 5.63 0.90 4.30
C PRO A 42 6.01 1.60 5.60
N ASN A 43 6.84 2.64 5.52
CA ASN A 43 7.10 3.53 6.64
C ASN A 43 5.97 4.56 6.80
N LEU A 44 6.02 5.38 7.86
CA LEU A 44 5.01 6.40 8.15
C LEU A 44 4.82 7.42 7.02
N SER A 45 5.91 7.81 6.34
CA SER A 45 5.84 8.74 5.20
C SER A 45 5.07 8.11 4.04
N ALA A 46 5.35 6.85 3.71
CA ALA A 46 4.62 6.10 2.69
C ALA A 46 3.15 5.89 3.08
N MET A 47 2.85 5.57 4.34
CA MET A 47 1.46 5.45 4.82
C MET A 47 0.70 6.77 4.72
N LYS A 48 1.36 7.91 4.99
CA LYS A 48 0.74 9.23 4.80
C LYS A 48 0.35 9.47 3.33
N LYS A 49 1.17 9.03 2.38
CA LYS A 49 0.85 9.11 0.94
C LYS A 49 -0.30 8.18 0.56
N ILE A 50 -0.30 6.95 1.07
CA ILE A 50 -1.40 5.99 0.87
C ILE A 50 -2.72 6.57 1.42
N LYS A 51 -2.69 7.17 2.62
CA LYS A 51 -3.85 7.86 3.20
C LYS A 51 -4.35 8.99 2.30
N GLY A 52 -3.44 9.83 1.79
CA GLY A 52 -3.79 10.90 0.85
C GLY A 52 -4.46 10.37 -0.42
N PHE A 53 -3.91 9.32 -1.02
CA PHE A 53 -4.50 8.65 -2.17
C PHE A 53 -5.89 8.10 -1.89
N CYS A 54 -6.09 7.45 -0.73
CA CYS A 54 -7.39 6.90 -0.36
C CYS A 54 -8.45 8.01 -0.23
N LEU A 55 -8.10 9.11 0.44
CA LEU A 55 -8.99 10.25 0.61
C LEU A 55 -9.37 10.90 -0.73
N SER A 56 -8.42 11.07 -1.66
CA SER A 56 -8.71 11.68 -2.96
C SER A 56 -9.55 10.80 -3.89
N HIS A 57 -9.54 9.48 -3.69
CA HIS A 57 -10.30 8.52 -4.49
C HIS A 57 -11.55 7.96 -3.79
N ASN A 58 -11.91 8.52 -2.63
CA ASN A 58 -13.04 8.06 -1.80
C ASN A 58 -12.96 6.56 -1.44
N ILE A 59 -11.75 6.11 -1.09
CA ILE A 59 -11.43 4.74 -0.67
C ILE A 59 -11.32 4.71 0.86
N GLU A 60 -11.90 3.68 1.46
CA GLU A 60 -11.82 3.45 2.90
C GLU A 60 -10.37 3.16 3.34
N TYR A 61 -9.82 4.03 4.20
CA TYR A 61 -8.45 3.90 4.70
C TYR A 61 -8.33 3.03 5.95
N ALA A 62 -9.39 2.87 6.74
CA ALA A 62 -9.35 2.14 8.01
C ALA A 62 -8.87 0.70 7.85
N SER A 63 -9.42 -0.01 6.84
CA SER A 63 -9.06 -1.40 6.55
C SER A 63 -7.55 -1.60 6.29
N ILE A 64 -6.93 -0.71 5.51
CA ILE A 64 -5.49 -0.82 5.22
C ILE A 64 -4.61 -0.33 6.38
N GLU A 65 -5.09 0.63 7.18
CA GLU A 65 -4.39 1.09 8.39
C GLU A 65 -4.29 -0.02 9.44
N GLU A 66 -5.40 -0.71 9.73
CA GLU A 66 -5.43 -1.85 10.64
C GLU A 66 -4.54 -3.00 10.14
N ALA A 67 -4.63 -3.32 8.84
CA ALA A 67 -3.78 -4.33 8.22
C ALA A 67 -2.29 -3.95 8.32
N TRP A 68 -1.95 -2.69 8.09
CA TRP A 68 -0.59 -2.19 8.20
C TRP A 68 -0.06 -2.27 9.64
N LEU A 69 -0.84 -1.86 10.65
CA LEU A 69 -0.42 -1.91 12.05
C LEU A 69 -0.07 -3.35 12.47
N ASN A 70 -0.90 -4.31 12.08
CA ASN A 70 -0.73 -5.73 12.41
C ASN A 70 0.31 -6.47 11.55
N PHE A 71 0.72 -5.89 10.42
CA PHE A 71 1.62 -6.56 9.48
C PHE A 71 3.08 -6.59 9.97
N LYS A 72 3.72 -7.75 9.82
CA LYS A 72 5.17 -7.96 9.95
C LYS A 72 5.70 -8.41 8.59
N ALA A 73 6.65 -7.66 8.03
CA ALA A 73 7.26 -8.01 6.75
C ALA A 73 8.14 -9.25 6.91
N GLU A 74 8.11 -10.14 5.91
CA GLU A 74 8.99 -11.30 5.85
C GLU A 74 10.45 -10.83 5.82
N GLY A 75 11.27 -11.31 6.77
CA GLY A 75 12.69 -10.95 6.88
C GLY A 75 13.08 -10.08 8.09
N LYS A 76 12.17 -9.83 9.04
CA LYS A 76 12.54 -9.39 10.40
C LYS A 76 12.29 -10.50 11.41
N ASN A 77 13.24 -11.44 11.49
CA ASN A 77 13.52 -12.16 12.74
C ASN A 77 14.44 -11.29 13.59
#